data_AF-A0A7C4IL59-F1
#
_entry.id   AF-A0A7C4IL59-F1
#
_cell.length_a   1.000
_cell.length_b   1.000
_cell.length_c   1.000
_cell.angle_alpha   90.00
_cell.angle_beta   90.00
_cell.angle_gamma   90.00
#
_symmetry.space_group_name_H-M   'P 1'
#
loop_
_entity.id
_entity.type
_entity.pdbx_description
1 polymer ?
#
loop_
_entity_poly.entity_id
_entity_poly.type
_entity_poly.pdbx_seq_one_letter_code
_entity_poly.pdbx_strand_id
1 'polypeptide(L)'
;MTGKPSGWPPLCMALVFMAGCTADVADKGWQPMRPLGSDLATLRPPVEAKSATRPAEVAEPTGPLTLRQALALAMLHSPDLAAAAWEVRMAEARAIQAGLPPNPEIGFELESVASPRVVEGVLSLGQVIFLSDKLSRQKQVALLDRDLSGWDWEARRIRVYTDTTRAFVATVAAQERLKLVEDIAGLSQKLTDLASERVRSGKASPLEEMKAKVELGTVQADLAQARQALQAARQRLAAMWGGTSPAFARAEGRLEAGGEIPSVQQVFRLLEQNPEVARWTTEMQRRQAVVRLEKRKAIPDLTIGGGYKREDARGEDAADGFAVGASMPIPIFDRNQGGIKESQYDLARGDEQQRATRARVLTEIADAYEAMASARARWGILTTSVVPEATKAFEVASAGYSEGKIPYLDVLDAQRTVFHARLQQLDALAEYAAAVADIEGLVGQSIESIMQIKSTTQPAATLASQEQ
;
A
#
# COMPACT_ATOMS: atom_id res chain seq x y z
N MET A 1 52.70 -44.00 -58.20
CA MET A 1 51.81 -44.43 -57.10
C MET A 1 52.02 -43.48 -55.93
N THR A 2 51.20 -42.44 -55.83
CA THR A 2 51.20 -41.48 -54.71
C THR A 2 49.78 -40.92 -54.57
N GLY A 3 49.00 -41.47 -53.65
CA GLY A 3 47.65 -40.98 -53.30
C GLY A 3 47.71 -40.19 -52.00
N LYS A 4 47.40 -38.88 -52.08
CA LYS A 4 47.14 -38.00 -50.94
C LYS A 4 45.69 -38.21 -50.45
N PRO A 5 45.42 -38.18 -49.13
CA PRO A 5 44.07 -37.95 -48.63
C PRO A 5 43.70 -36.47 -48.75
N SER A 6 42.53 -36.19 -49.32
CA SER A 6 41.93 -34.86 -49.47
C SER A 6 41.40 -34.34 -48.13
N GLY A 7 41.75 -33.11 -47.80
CA GLY A 7 41.34 -32.43 -46.58
C GLY A 7 39.90 -31.91 -46.65
N TRP A 8 39.23 -31.91 -45.49
CA TRP A 8 38.03 -31.12 -45.23
C TRP A 8 38.30 -29.62 -45.42
N PRO A 9 37.37 -28.84 -45.99
CA PRO A 9 37.44 -27.39 -45.93
C PRO A 9 36.93 -26.89 -44.56
N PRO A 10 37.50 -25.80 -44.00
CA PRO A 10 37.03 -25.22 -42.77
C PRO A 10 35.75 -24.41 -43.00
N LEU A 11 34.67 -24.78 -42.31
CA LEU A 11 33.44 -24.01 -42.17
C LEU A 11 33.77 -22.61 -41.60
N CYS A 12 33.67 -21.56 -42.42
CA CYS A 12 33.66 -20.19 -41.92
C CYS A 12 32.28 -19.89 -41.32
N MET A 13 32.15 -20.21 -40.03
CA MET A 13 31.02 -19.81 -39.20
C MET A 13 31.13 -18.30 -38.95
N ALA A 14 30.38 -17.50 -39.72
CA ALA A 14 30.26 -16.07 -39.46
C ALA A 14 29.44 -15.85 -38.18
N LEU A 15 30.14 -15.78 -37.04
CA LEU A 15 29.61 -15.33 -35.77
C LEU A 15 29.23 -13.85 -35.90
N VAL A 16 27.95 -13.59 -36.16
CA VAL A 16 27.36 -12.26 -35.96
C VAL A 16 27.40 -11.99 -34.46
N PHE A 17 28.34 -11.14 -34.04
CA PHE A 17 28.40 -10.59 -32.69
C PHE A 17 27.10 -9.81 -32.43
N MET A 18 26.13 -10.42 -31.74
CA MET A 18 25.10 -9.67 -31.04
C MET A 18 25.77 -8.98 -29.86
N ALA A 19 26.27 -7.77 -30.11
CA ALA A 19 26.66 -6.85 -29.06
C ALA A 19 25.47 -6.67 -28.12
N GLY A 20 25.60 -7.16 -26.89
CA GLY A 20 24.62 -6.95 -25.84
C GLY A 20 24.53 -5.46 -25.55
N CYS A 21 23.56 -4.79 -26.16
CA CYS A 21 23.13 -3.48 -25.69
C CYS A 21 22.60 -3.69 -24.27
N THR A 22 23.41 -3.32 -23.27
CA THR A 22 22.94 -3.12 -21.90
C THR A 22 21.93 -1.97 -21.96
N ALA A 23 20.67 -2.31 -22.20
CA ALA A 23 19.58 -1.35 -22.05
C ALA A 23 19.60 -0.92 -20.59
N ASP A 24 20.00 0.33 -20.34
CA ASP A 24 19.98 0.96 -19.02
C ASP A 24 18.67 0.58 -18.32
N VAL A 25 18.79 -0.21 -17.25
CA VAL A 25 17.67 -0.52 -16.34
C VAL A 25 17.39 0.77 -15.58
N ALA A 26 16.67 1.66 -16.24
CA ALA A 26 16.48 3.00 -15.73
C ALA A 26 15.46 2.96 -14.58
N ASP A 27 15.86 3.47 -13.42
CA ASP A 27 15.10 3.68 -12.18
C ASP A 27 13.97 4.71 -12.37
N LYS A 28 13.12 4.49 -13.37
CA LYS A 28 12.15 5.43 -13.93
C LYS A 28 10.71 4.98 -13.71
N GLY A 29 10.49 3.83 -13.06
CA GLY A 29 9.15 3.37 -12.71
C GLY A 29 8.51 4.10 -11.53
N TRP A 30 9.28 4.84 -10.75
CA TRP A 30 8.82 5.52 -9.55
C TRP A 30 8.08 6.82 -9.87
N GLN A 31 6.86 6.94 -9.37
CA GLN A 31 6.06 8.16 -9.48
C GLN A 31 6.48 9.19 -8.43
N PRO A 32 6.22 10.50 -8.65
CA PRO A 32 6.46 11.52 -7.65
C PRO A 32 5.69 11.22 -6.36
N MET A 33 6.39 11.15 -5.24
CA MET A 33 5.79 10.93 -3.93
C MET A 33 4.83 12.06 -3.59
N ARG A 34 3.65 11.71 -3.07
CA ARG A 34 2.75 12.68 -2.44
C ARG A 34 3.40 13.24 -1.16
N PRO A 35 3.12 14.50 -0.79
CA PRO A 35 3.81 15.15 0.32
C PRO A 35 3.76 14.41 1.67
N LEU A 36 2.67 13.69 1.96
CA LEU A 36 2.53 12.95 3.21
C LEU A 36 3.62 11.89 3.37
N GLY A 37 4.40 12.00 4.45
CA GLY A 37 5.51 11.10 4.77
C GLY A 37 6.62 11.06 3.71
N SER A 38 6.71 12.06 2.83
CA SER A 38 7.74 12.12 1.78
C SER A 38 9.16 12.35 2.32
N ASP A 39 9.29 12.81 3.55
CA ASP A 39 10.56 12.97 4.27
C ASP A 39 11.09 11.65 4.83
N LEU A 40 10.26 10.60 4.90
CA LEU A 40 10.61 9.31 5.46
C LEU A 40 11.28 8.41 4.40
N ALA A 41 12.37 7.76 4.81
CA ALA A 41 13.06 6.80 3.94
C ALA A 41 12.20 5.55 3.71
N THR A 42 12.12 5.13 2.45
CA THR A 42 11.45 3.89 2.03
C THR A 42 12.44 2.91 1.46
N LEU A 43 12.17 1.60 1.61
CA LEU A 43 12.95 0.58 0.90
C LEU A 43 12.84 0.78 -0.61
N ARG A 44 13.99 0.97 -1.27
CA ARG A 44 14.11 0.90 -2.73
C ARG A 44 14.97 -0.31 -3.10
N PRO A 45 14.37 -1.35 -3.70
CA PRO A 45 15.12 -2.52 -4.14
C PRO A 45 16.26 -2.13 -5.09
N PRO A 46 17.42 -2.80 -5.04
CA PRO A 46 18.51 -2.54 -5.97
C PRO A 46 18.07 -2.81 -7.42
N VAL A 47 18.69 -2.10 -8.35
CA VAL A 47 18.45 -2.26 -9.79
C VAL A 47 18.89 -3.65 -10.26
N GLU A 48 20.00 -4.15 -9.73
CA GLU A 48 20.50 -5.49 -10.00
C GLU A 48 19.90 -6.51 -9.02
N ALA A 49 19.14 -7.47 -9.54
CA ALA A 49 18.50 -8.51 -8.74
C ALA A 49 19.51 -9.38 -7.95
N LYS A 50 20.74 -9.54 -8.46
CA LYS A 50 21.81 -10.30 -7.78
C LYS A 50 22.31 -9.62 -6.51
N SER A 51 22.10 -8.32 -6.36
CA SER A 51 22.42 -7.55 -5.16
C SER A 51 21.32 -7.61 -4.10
N ALA A 52 20.19 -8.26 -4.39
CA ALA A 52 19.10 -8.44 -3.46
C ALA A 52 19.57 -9.30 -2.28
N THR A 53 19.80 -8.66 -1.14
CA THR A 53 20.11 -9.35 0.12
C THR A 53 18.80 -9.67 0.83
N ARG A 54 18.75 -10.78 1.59
CA ARG A 54 17.63 -11.09 2.46
C ARG A 54 17.36 -9.87 3.38
N PRO A 55 16.10 -9.47 3.60
CA PRO A 55 15.80 -8.35 4.48
C PRO A 55 16.50 -8.54 5.82
N ALA A 56 17.22 -7.52 6.29
CA ALA A 56 17.82 -7.54 7.62
C ALA A 56 16.70 -7.74 8.65
N GLU A 57 16.96 -8.57 9.66
CA GLU A 57 16.02 -8.79 10.76
C GLU A 57 15.76 -7.46 11.45
N VAL A 58 14.47 -7.09 11.58
CA VAL A 58 14.10 -5.79 12.15
C VAL A 58 14.41 -5.81 13.64
N ALA A 59 15.34 -4.95 14.05
CA ALA A 59 15.61 -4.76 15.47
C ALA A 59 14.41 -4.08 16.12
N GLU A 60 13.70 -4.81 16.97
CA GLU A 60 12.54 -4.27 17.69
C GLU A 60 12.95 -3.10 18.59
N PRO A 61 12.24 -1.96 18.52
CA PRO A 61 12.56 -0.80 19.34
C PRO A 61 12.37 -1.13 20.81
N THR A 62 13.36 -0.79 21.64
CA THR A 62 13.33 -0.95 23.10
C THR A 62 13.23 0.44 23.74
N GLY A 63 12.17 0.71 24.52
CA GLY A 63 11.92 2.03 25.11
C GLY A 63 10.66 2.74 24.57
N PRO A 64 10.48 4.05 24.84
CA PRO A 64 9.35 4.80 24.32
C PRO A 64 9.42 4.93 22.80
N LEU A 65 8.29 4.73 22.12
CA LEU A 65 8.16 4.78 20.67
C LEU A 65 7.28 5.97 20.27
N THR A 66 7.84 6.93 19.54
CA THR A 66 7.08 8.07 19.00
C THR A 66 6.40 7.71 17.68
N LEU A 67 5.38 8.48 17.28
CA LEU A 67 4.70 8.28 15.99
C LEU A 67 5.69 8.35 14.81
N ARG A 68 6.61 9.32 14.81
CA ARG A 68 7.60 9.48 13.75
C ARG A 68 8.54 8.28 13.65
N GLN A 69 8.95 7.70 14.78
CA GLN A 69 9.76 6.49 14.80
C GLN A 69 8.98 5.28 14.28
N ALA A 70 7.72 5.11 14.70
CA ALA A 70 6.86 4.04 14.20
C ALA A 70 6.65 4.14 12.67
N LEU A 71 6.41 5.35 12.16
CA LEU A 71 6.30 5.60 10.73
C LEU A 71 7.60 5.33 9.98
N ALA A 72 8.75 5.76 10.52
CA ALA A 72 10.04 5.47 9.91
C ALA A 72 10.33 3.96 9.85
N LEU A 73 10.01 3.21 10.91
CA LEU A 73 10.12 1.75 10.92
C LEU A 73 9.21 1.11 9.88
N ALA A 74 7.94 1.52 9.82
CA ALA A 74 6.98 0.98 8.86
C ALA A 74 7.36 1.31 7.41
N MET A 75 7.74 2.55 7.10
CA MET A 75 8.16 2.95 5.75
C MET A 75 9.41 2.21 5.27
N LEU A 76 10.33 1.88 6.17
CA LEU A 76 11.57 1.21 5.83
C LEU A 76 11.44 -0.32 5.80
N HIS A 77 10.65 -0.91 6.70
CA HIS A 77 10.65 -2.35 6.95
C HIS A 77 9.31 -3.05 6.70
N SER A 78 8.24 -2.33 6.36
CA SER A 78 6.95 -2.96 6.04
C SER A 78 7.12 -4.00 4.92
N PRO A 79 6.83 -5.29 5.17
CA PRO A 79 6.91 -6.33 4.15
C PRO A 79 5.97 -6.07 2.99
N ASP A 80 4.85 -5.41 3.29
CA ASP A 80 3.83 -5.07 2.34
C ASP A 80 4.26 -3.96 1.36
N LEU A 81 4.87 -2.89 1.89
CA LEU A 81 5.47 -1.85 1.05
C LEU A 81 6.68 -2.38 0.27
N ALA A 82 7.47 -3.26 0.88
CA ALA A 82 8.59 -3.92 0.22
C ALA A 82 8.14 -4.78 -0.96
N ALA A 83 7.04 -5.53 -0.82
CA ALA A 83 6.47 -6.33 -1.90
C ALA A 83 6.05 -5.44 -3.09
N ALA A 84 5.33 -4.34 -2.83
CA ALA A 84 4.96 -3.38 -3.86
C ALA A 84 6.19 -2.76 -4.55
N ALA A 85 7.27 -2.50 -3.80
CA ALA A 85 8.51 -1.98 -4.36
C ALA A 85 9.18 -2.99 -5.31
N TRP A 86 9.10 -4.29 -5.00
CA TRP A 86 9.56 -5.36 -5.91
C TRP A 86 8.67 -5.51 -7.14
N GLU A 87 7.36 -5.26 -7.03
CA GLU A 87 6.47 -5.25 -8.19
C GLU A 87 6.85 -4.18 -9.22
N VAL A 88 7.32 -3.01 -8.77
CA VAL A 88 7.89 -1.98 -9.66
C VAL A 88 9.10 -2.54 -10.43
N ARG A 89 10.04 -3.20 -9.74
CA ARG A 89 11.20 -3.84 -10.38
C ARG A 89 10.78 -4.94 -11.37
N MET A 90 9.78 -5.74 -11.02
CA MET A 90 9.23 -6.74 -11.93
C MET A 90 8.63 -6.09 -13.19
N ALA A 91 7.94 -4.97 -13.06
CA ALA A 91 7.39 -4.23 -14.19
C ALA A 91 8.49 -3.59 -15.07
N GLU A 92 9.56 -3.07 -14.46
CA GLU A 92 10.76 -2.62 -15.19
C GLU A 92 11.39 -3.76 -16.01
N ALA A 93 11.54 -4.95 -15.43
CA ALA A 93 12.06 -6.13 -16.13
C ALA A 93 11.15 -6.56 -17.29
N ARG A 94 9.82 -6.52 -17.11
CA ARG A 94 8.85 -6.78 -18.19
C ARG A 94 8.96 -5.75 -19.31
N ALA A 95 9.20 -4.48 -18.98
CA ALA A 95 9.40 -3.42 -19.97
C ALA A 95 10.69 -3.61 -20.80
N ILE A 96 11.75 -4.16 -20.19
CA ILE A 96 12.96 -4.58 -20.92
C ILE A 96 12.62 -5.71 -21.89
N GLN A 97 12.01 -6.79 -21.39
CA GLN A 97 11.67 -7.96 -22.20
C GLN A 97 10.74 -7.61 -23.37
N ALA A 98 9.77 -6.73 -23.15
CA ALA A 98 8.83 -6.25 -24.16
C ALA A 98 9.50 -5.45 -25.29
N GLY A 99 10.73 -4.97 -25.10
CA GLY A 99 11.50 -4.24 -26.09
C GLY A 99 12.50 -5.09 -26.88
N LEU A 100 12.64 -6.37 -26.58
CA LEU A 100 13.60 -7.26 -27.25
C LEU A 100 12.98 -7.89 -28.50
N PRO A 101 13.72 -7.96 -29.62
CA PRO A 101 13.28 -8.71 -30.79
C PRO A 101 13.21 -10.21 -30.48
N PRO A 102 12.43 -10.99 -31.25
CA PRO A 102 12.42 -12.44 -31.13
C PRO A 102 13.80 -13.01 -31.44
N ASN A 103 14.17 -14.08 -30.74
CA ASN A 103 15.43 -14.78 -30.99
C ASN A 103 15.40 -15.49 -32.37
N PRO A 104 16.57 -15.70 -32.98
CA PRO A 104 16.67 -16.61 -34.10
C PRO A 104 16.42 -18.05 -33.65
N GLU A 105 15.91 -18.87 -34.56
CA GLU A 105 15.65 -20.29 -34.36
C GLU A 105 16.62 -21.11 -35.21
N ILE A 106 17.33 -22.05 -34.59
CA ILE A 106 18.15 -23.04 -35.29
C ILE A 106 17.35 -24.33 -35.33
N GLY A 107 17.11 -24.85 -36.53
CA GLY A 107 16.46 -26.13 -36.76
C GLY A 107 17.43 -27.15 -37.33
N PHE A 108 17.35 -28.39 -36.88
CA PHE A 108 17.99 -29.53 -37.53
C PHE A 108 16.93 -30.57 -37.86
N GLU A 109 16.77 -30.85 -39.14
CA GLU A 109 15.80 -31.82 -39.66
C GLU A 109 16.56 -32.95 -40.35
N LEU A 110 16.11 -34.18 -40.10
CA LEU A 110 16.68 -35.38 -40.70
C LEU A 110 15.54 -36.15 -41.36
N GLU A 111 15.56 -36.23 -42.69
CA GLU A 111 14.56 -36.94 -43.47
C GLU A 111 15.01 -38.39 -43.76
N SER A 112 14.03 -39.24 -44.10
CA SER A 112 14.26 -40.65 -44.51
C SER A 112 14.94 -41.57 -43.47
N VAL A 113 14.75 -41.29 -42.17
CA VAL A 113 15.30 -42.09 -41.05
C VAL A 113 14.89 -43.58 -41.09
N ALA A 114 13.72 -43.91 -41.64
CA ALA A 114 13.20 -45.27 -41.74
C ALA A 114 13.48 -45.99 -43.08
N SER A 115 14.04 -45.30 -44.08
CA SER A 115 14.33 -45.85 -45.42
C SER A 115 15.76 -45.52 -45.84
N PRO A 116 16.75 -46.42 -45.65
CA PRO A 116 18.18 -46.10 -45.63
C PRO A 116 18.83 -45.98 -47.03
N ARG A 117 18.08 -45.57 -48.05
CA ARG A 117 18.61 -45.37 -49.41
C ARG A 117 19.18 -43.97 -49.62
N VAL A 118 18.55 -42.97 -49.02
CA VAL A 118 18.98 -41.57 -49.03
C VAL A 118 18.72 -41.02 -47.63
N VAL A 119 19.75 -40.44 -47.00
CA VAL A 119 19.61 -39.70 -45.74
C VAL A 119 19.84 -38.23 -46.05
N GLU A 120 18.86 -37.40 -45.76
CA GLU A 120 18.97 -35.96 -45.98
C GLU A 120 18.96 -35.23 -44.64
N GLY A 121 19.99 -34.45 -44.38
CA GLY A 121 20.10 -33.58 -43.21
C GLY A 121 20.01 -32.12 -43.61
N VAL A 122 19.14 -31.36 -42.94
CA VAL A 122 18.99 -29.91 -43.14
C VAL A 122 19.27 -29.20 -41.82
N LEU A 123 20.30 -28.35 -41.82
CA LEU A 123 20.57 -27.39 -40.75
C LEU A 123 20.07 -26.02 -41.19
N SER A 124 19.10 -25.46 -40.48
CA SER A 124 18.46 -24.18 -40.81
C SER A 124 18.61 -23.16 -39.70
N LEU A 125 18.64 -21.88 -40.09
CA LEU A 125 18.59 -20.72 -39.21
C LEU A 125 17.48 -19.79 -39.71
N GLY A 126 16.48 -19.54 -38.89
CA GLY A 126 15.35 -18.64 -39.16
C GLY A 126 15.32 -17.45 -38.21
N GLN A 127 14.91 -16.30 -38.71
CA GLN A 127 14.69 -15.09 -37.91
C GLN A 127 13.36 -14.46 -38.29
N VAL A 128 12.53 -14.18 -37.29
CA VAL A 128 11.32 -13.39 -37.46
C VAL A 128 11.69 -11.90 -37.50
N ILE A 129 11.20 -11.21 -38.53
CA ILE A 129 11.37 -9.78 -38.75
C ILE A 129 9.98 -9.13 -38.71
N PHE A 130 9.82 -8.19 -37.79
CA PHE A 130 8.58 -7.44 -37.67
C PHE A 130 8.50 -6.36 -38.75
N LEU A 131 7.47 -6.42 -39.60
CA LEU A 131 7.23 -5.44 -40.66
C LEU A 131 6.56 -4.15 -40.16
N SER A 132 6.19 -4.09 -38.88
CA SER A 132 5.52 -2.95 -38.24
C SER A 132 6.26 -2.47 -37.00
N ASP A 133 5.84 -1.32 -36.46
CA ASP A 133 6.32 -0.78 -35.18
C ASP A 133 5.77 -1.52 -33.95
N LYS A 134 5.24 -2.75 -34.10
CA LYS A 134 4.58 -3.47 -33.01
C LYS A 134 5.46 -3.72 -31.78
N LEU A 135 6.76 -3.95 -31.97
CA LEU A 135 7.71 -4.10 -30.86
C LEU A 135 7.81 -2.80 -30.06
N SER A 136 7.85 -1.67 -30.74
CA SER A 136 7.84 -0.35 -30.10
C SER A 136 6.52 -0.10 -29.36
N ARG A 137 5.37 -0.54 -29.91
CA ARG A 137 4.07 -0.44 -29.25
C ARG A 137 3.94 -1.36 -28.03
N GLN A 138 4.49 -2.57 -28.11
CA GLN A 138 4.53 -3.51 -27.00
C GLN A 138 5.38 -2.96 -25.86
N LYS A 139 6.57 -2.43 -26.19
CA LYS A 139 7.41 -1.71 -25.23
C LYS A 139 6.68 -0.51 -24.61
N GLN A 140 5.93 0.27 -25.41
CA GLN A 140 5.16 1.40 -24.91
C GLN A 140 4.09 0.97 -23.88
N VAL A 141 3.36 -0.11 -24.14
CA VAL A 141 2.39 -0.67 -23.18
C VAL A 141 3.10 -1.10 -21.89
N ALA A 142 4.22 -1.81 -22.01
CA ALA A 142 4.97 -2.30 -20.85
C ALA A 142 5.59 -1.16 -20.01
N LEU A 143 5.99 -0.05 -20.63
CA LEU A 143 6.45 1.15 -19.92
C LEU A 143 5.31 1.82 -19.14
N LEU A 144 4.10 1.87 -19.71
CA LEU A 144 2.93 2.39 -18.99
C LEU A 144 2.49 1.44 -17.88
N ASP A 145 2.62 0.13 -18.07
CA ASP A 145 2.43 -0.87 -17.00
C ASP A 145 3.40 -0.67 -15.84
N ARG A 146 4.68 -0.38 -16.14
CA ARG A 146 5.66 0.02 -15.12
C ARG A 146 5.23 1.27 -14.37
N ASP A 147 4.77 2.30 -15.08
CA ASP A 147 4.33 3.55 -14.45
C ASP A 147 3.10 3.33 -13.55
N LEU A 148 2.20 2.43 -13.95
CA LEU A 148 1.07 1.98 -13.13
C LEU A 148 1.52 1.27 -11.86
N SER A 149 2.52 0.37 -11.94
CA SER A 149 3.12 -0.24 -10.74
C SER A 149 3.74 0.81 -9.81
N GLY A 150 4.31 1.89 -10.36
CA GLY A 150 4.78 3.03 -9.56
C GLY A 150 3.66 3.76 -8.82
N TRP A 151 2.51 3.96 -9.47
CA TRP A 151 1.32 4.53 -8.82
C TRP A 151 0.74 3.59 -7.76
N ASP A 152 0.73 2.28 -8.02
CA ASP A 152 0.28 1.27 -7.05
C ASP A 152 1.18 1.23 -5.81
N TRP A 153 2.50 1.34 -6.00
CA TRP A 153 3.45 1.49 -4.91
C TRP A 153 3.20 2.77 -4.10
N GLU A 154 2.95 3.91 -4.76
CA GLU A 154 2.67 5.18 -4.07
C GLU A 154 1.37 5.13 -3.27
N ALA A 155 0.32 4.50 -3.82
CA ALA A 155 -0.92 4.23 -3.08
C ALA A 155 -0.66 3.34 -1.86
N ARG A 156 0.20 2.32 -1.99
CA ARG A 156 0.60 1.44 -0.89
C ARG A 156 1.40 2.18 0.18
N ARG A 157 2.31 3.07 -0.21
CA ARG A 157 3.10 3.91 0.71
C ARG A 157 2.20 4.76 1.61
N ILE A 158 1.26 5.48 1.00
CA ILE A 158 0.29 6.31 1.72
C ILE A 158 -0.63 5.47 2.61
N ARG A 159 -1.04 4.29 2.15
CA ARG A 159 -1.82 3.36 2.96
C ARG A 159 -1.05 2.88 4.20
N VAL A 160 0.20 2.43 4.04
CA VAL A 160 1.03 1.98 5.17
C VAL A 160 1.27 3.13 6.15
N TYR A 161 1.47 4.36 5.66
CA TYR A 161 1.58 5.55 6.52
C TYR A 161 0.31 5.75 7.35
N THR A 162 -0.86 5.69 6.70
CA THR A 162 -2.17 5.91 7.31
C THR A 162 -2.49 4.81 8.33
N ASP A 163 -2.31 3.55 7.95
CA ASP A 163 -2.57 2.38 8.80
C ASP A 163 -1.63 2.36 10.01
N THR A 164 -0.37 2.75 9.84
CA THR A 164 0.59 2.88 10.96
C THR A 164 0.18 3.99 11.91
N THR A 165 -0.26 5.13 11.39
CA THR A 165 -0.77 6.24 12.21
C THR A 165 -1.99 5.81 13.02
N ARG A 166 -2.94 5.11 12.40
CA ARG A 166 -4.13 4.57 13.07
C ARG A 166 -3.77 3.53 14.13
N ALA A 167 -2.88 2.60 13.82
CA ALA A 167 -2.41 1.59 14.79
C ALA A 167 -1.67 2.24 15.97
N PHE A 168 -0.93 3.32 15.73
CA PHE A 168 -0.27 4.10 16.77
C PHE A 168 -1.30 4.80 17.66
N VAL A 169 -2.26 5.53 17.08
CA VAL A 169 -3.37 6.17 17.80
C VAL A 169 -4.14 5.16 18.64
N ALA A 170 -4.48 3.99 18.09
CA ALA A 170 -5.16 2.92 18.82
C ALA A 170 -4.32 2.38 19.99
N THR A 171 -2.99 2.32 19.84
CA THR A 171 -2.09 1.90 20.93
C THR A 171 -2.06 2.95 22.03
N VAL A 172 -1.92 4.24 21.70
CA VAL A 172 -1.98 5.34 22.68
C VAL A 172 -3.33 5.35 23.41
N ALA A 173 -4.45 5.21 22.68
CA ALA A 173 -5.78 5.13 23.27
C ALA A 173 -5.93 3.93 24.22
N ALA A 174 -5.43 2.75 23.84
CA ALA A 174 -5.45 1.57 24.70
C ALA A 174 -4.63 1.75 25.98
N GLN A 175 -3.52 2.49 25.92
CA GLN A 175 -2.71 2.83 27.10
C GLN A 175 -3.44 3.78 28.05
N GLU A 176 -4.06 4.84 27.52
CA GLU A 176 -4.85 5.77 28.32
C GLU A 176 -6.09 5.09 28.92
N ARG A 177 -6.72 4.18 28.17
CA ARG A 177 -7.84 3.37 28.67
C ARG A 177 -7.41 2.46 29.81
N LEU A 178 -6.27 1.77 29.69
CA LEU A 178 -5.74 0.93 30.76
C LEU A 178 -5.50 1.77 32.02
N LYS A 179 -4.86 2.93 31.89
CA LYS A 179 -4.61 3.84 33.00
C LYS A 179 -5.91 4.29 33.69
N LEU A 180 -6.93 4.68 32.90
CA LEU A 180 -8.23 5.07 33.44
C LEU A 180 -8.89 3.93 34.23
N VAL A 181 -8.83 2.70 33.71
CA VAL A 181 -9.41 1.52 34.38
C VAL A 181 -8.61 1.16 35.64
N GLU A 182 -7.29 1.33 35.64
CA GLU A 182 -6.44 1.15 36.84
C GLU A 182 -6.79 2.15 37.94
N ASP A 183 -6.97 3.43 37.60
CA ASP A 183 -7.38 4.47 38.54
C ASP A 183 -8.74 4.12 39.19
N ILE A 184 -9.67 3.59 38.39
CA ILE A 184 -11.01 3.21 38.85
C ILE A 184 -10.97 1.93 39.67
N ALA A 185 -10.15 0.95 39.32
CA ALA A 185 -9.94 -0.24 40.15
C ALA A 185 -9.42 0.15 41.54
N GLY A 186 -8.46 1.08 41.60
CA GLY A 186 -7.94 1.61 42.86
C GLY A 186 -9.01 2.36 43.68
N LEU A 187 -9.88 3.11 43.01
CA LEU A 187 -11.00 3.81 43.66
C LEU A 187 -12.08 2.84 44.17
N SER A 188 -12.48 1.87 43.36
CA SER A 188 -13.48 0.84 43.73
C SER A 188 -12.99 -0.03 44.89
N GLN A 189 -11.68 -0.30 44.97
CA GLN A 189 -11.09 -0.98 46.13
C GLN A 189 -11.28 -0.16 47.42
N LYS A 190 -10.92 1.13 47.39
CA LYS A 190 -11.09 2.04 48.55
C LYS A 190 -12.55 2.14 49.00
N LEU A 191 -13.48 2.23 48.05
CA LEU A 191 -14.92 2.28 48.35
C LEU A 191 -15.42 0.96 48.98
N THR A 192 -14.91 -0.17 48.50
CA THR A 192 -15.22 -1.49 49.07
C THR A 192 -14.69 -1.62 50.50
N ASP A 193 -13.46 -1.18 50.75
CA ASP A 193 -12.85 -1.20 52.09
C ASP A 193 -13.64 -0.34 53.08
N LEU A 194 -14.07 0.86 52.65
CA LEU A 194 -14.92 1.75 53.44
C LEU A 194 -16.28 1.13 53.75
N ALA A 195 -16.94 0.52 52.77
CA ALA A 195 -18.21 -0.17 52.97
C ALA A 195 -18.06 -1.32 53.98
N SER A 196 -17.03 -2.16 53.84
CA SER A 196 -16.71 -3.24 54.78
C SER A 196 -16.41 -2.75 56.20
N GLU A 197 -15.77 -1.59 56.37
CA GLU A 197 -15.54 -0.98 57.69
C GLU A 197 -16.84 -0.50 58.35
N ARG A 198 -17.72 0.14 57.57
CA ARG A 198 -19.03 0.58 58.09
C ARG A 198 -19.92 -0.58 58.48
N VAL A 199 -19.91 -1.68 57.72
CA VAL A 199 -20.64 -2.91 58.08
C VAL A 199 -20.09 -3.50 59.39
N ARG A 200 -18.76 -3.61 59.53
CA ARG A 200 -18.12 -4.07 60.79
C ARG A 200 -18.44 -3.18 61.98
N SER A 201 -18.61 -1.87 61.75
CA SER A 201 -18.99 -0.89 62.77
C SER A 201 -20.50 -0.84 63.04
N GLY A 202 -21.32 -1.66 62.38
CA GLY A 202 -22.78 -1.65 62.48
C GLY A 202 -23.46 -0.42 61.86
N LYS A 203 -22.73 0.37 61.07
CA LYS A 203 -23.17 1.64 60.45
C LYS A 203 -23.67 1.47 59.00
N ALA A 204 -23.63 0.25 58.45
CA ALA A 204 -24.10 -0.09 57.11
C ALA A 204 -24.62 -1.53 57.05
N SER A 205 -25.42 -1.84 56.03
CA SER A 205 -25.97 -3.18 55.80
C SER A 205 -24.96 -4.09 55.10
N PRO A 206 -24.90 -5.41 55.40
CA PRO A 206 -24.12 -6.38 54.62
C PRO A 206 -24.40 -6.34 53.12
N LEU A 207 -25.62 -5.95 52.71
CA LEU A 207 -25.98 -5.78 51.30
C LEU A 207 -25.13 -4.70 50.61
N GLU A 208 -24.73 -3.66 51.32
CA GLU A 208 -23.90 -2.57 50.80
C GLU A 208 -22.49 -3.07 50.47
N GLU A 209 -21.88 -3.82 51.39
CA GLU A 209 -20.59 -4.48 51.17
C GLU A 209 -20.66 -5.48 50.02
N MET A 210 -21.74 -6.28 49.91
CA MET A 210 -21.93 -7.19 48.80
C MET A 210 -21.96 -6.47 47.44
N LYS A 211 -22.68 -5.34 47.35
CA LYS A 211 -22.73 -4.53 46.13
C LYS A 211 -21.37 -3.92 45.78
N ALA A 212 -20.62 -3.45 46.77
CA ALA A 212 -19.27 -2.92 46.57
C ALA A 212 -18.31 -3.99 46.03
N LYS A 213 -18.36 -5.20 46.60
CA LYS A 213 -17.56 -6.34 46.12
C LYS A 213 -17.93 -6.77 44.70
N VAL A 214 -19.22 -6.74 44.34
CA VAL A 214 -19.67 -7.02 42.96
C VAL A 214 -19.10 -5.98 41.99
N GLU A 215 -19.17 -4.69 42.32
CA GLU A 215 -18.59 -3.64 41.46
C GLU A 215 -17.08 -3.81 41.29
N LEU A 216 -16.36 -4.05 42.39
CA LEU A 216 -14.93 -4.29 42.34
C LEU A 216 -14.60 -5.48 41.42
N GLY A 217 -15.37 -6.56 41.50
CA GLY A 217 -15.24 -7.71 40.61
C GLY A 217 -15.46 -7.35 39.13
N THR A 218 -16.46 -6.52 38.82
CA THR A 218 -16.70 -6.02 37.46
C THR A 218 -15.53 -5.17 36.95
N VAL A 219 -15.04 -4.22 37.74
CA VAL A 219 -13.90 -3.37 37.35
C VAL A 219 -12.61 -4.18 37.20
N GLN A 220 -12.41 -5.24 38.00
CA GLN A 220 -11.28 -6.16 37.82
C GLN A 220 -11.35 -6.92 36.49
N ALA A 221 -12.57 -7.31 36.05
CA ALA A 221 -12.77 -7.90 34.73
C ALA A 221 -12.44 -6.89 33.60
N ASP A 222 -12.91 -5.64 33.72
CA ASP A 222 -12.59 -4.58 32.77
C ASP A 222 -11.08 -4.30 32.70
N LEU A 223 -10.38 -4.37 33.84
CA LEU A 223 -8.92 -4.21 33.91
C LEU A 223 -8.20 -5.32 33.15
N ALA A 224 -8.63 -6.58 33.32
CA ALA A 224 -8.08 -7.69 32.57
C ALA A 224 -8.30 -7.52 31.06
N GLN A 225 -9.49 -7.08 30.65
CA GLN A 225 -9.82 -6.78 29.26
C GLN A 225 -8.96 -5.64 28.70
N ALA A 226 -8.79 -4.54 29.44
CA ALA A 226 -7.98 -3.39 29.01
C ALA A 226 -6.51 -3.77 28.81
N ARG A 227 -5.95 -4.63 29.68
CA ARG A 227 -4.59 -5.18 29.52
C ARG A 227 -4.45 -6.00 28.25
N GLN A 228 -5.39 -6.89 27.96
CA GLN A 228 -5.39 -7.68 26.74
C GLN A 228 -5.54 -6.79 25.49
N ALA A 229 -6.42 -5.80 25.52
CA ALA A 229 -6.63 -4.86 24.43
C ALA A 229 -5.35 -4.07 24.11
N LEU A 230 -4.60 -3.63 25.13
CA LEU A 230 -3.31 -2.97 24.95
C LEU A 230 -2.27 -3.90 24.30
N GLN A 231 -2.18 -5.16 24.74
CA GLN A 231 -1.26 -6.12 24.13
C GLN A 231 -1.59 -6.35 22.65
N ALA A 232 -2.88 -6.51 22.32
CA ALA A 232 -3.32 -6.65 20.94
C ALA A 232 -3.03 -5.39 20.09
N ALA A 233 -3.24 -4.19 20.64
CA ALA A 233 -2.92 -2.95 19.93
C ALA A 233 -1.42 -2.82 19.62
N ARG A 234 -0.56 -3.18 20.59
CA ARG A 234 0.90 -3.19 20.41
C ARG A 234 1.35 -4.18 19.35
N GLN A 235 0.74 -5.37 19.30
CA GLN A 235 1.03 -6.36 18.27
C GLN A 235 0.62 -5.87 16.88
N ARG A 236 -0.57 -5.27 16.74
CA ARG A 236 -1.03 -4.69 15.47
C ARG A 236 -0.12 -3.56 14.99
N LEU A 237 0.36 -2.71 15.91
CA LEU A 237 1.32 -1.67 15.57
C LEU A 237 2.65 -2.27 15.08
N ALA A 238 3.19 -3.27 15.79
CA ALA A 238 4.44 -3.91 15.37
C ALA A 238 4.36 -4.65 14.03
N ALA A 239 3.19 -5.22 13.71
CA ALA A 239 2.95 -5.85 12.42
C ALA A 239 3.15 -4.89 11.23
N MET A 240 3.02 -3.57 11.42
CA MET A 240 3.22 -2.56 10.36
C MET A 240 4.64 -2.55 9.80
N TRP A 241 5.63 -2.93 10.61
CA TRP A 241 7.03 -3.10 10.18
C TRP A 241 7.47 -4.58 10.17
N GLY A 242 6.52 -5.51 10.18
CA GLY A 242 6.80 -6.96 10.18
C GLY A 242 7.22 -7.52 11.53
N GLY A 243 7.10 -6.75 12.62
CA GLY A 243 7.39 -7.19 13.97
C GLY A 243 6.39 -8.23 14.48
N THR A 244 6.89 -9.30 15.12
CA THR A 244 6.05 -10.38 15.69
C THR A 244 5.95 -10.34 17.21
N SER A 245 6.89 -9.64 17.87
CA SER A 245 6.96 -9.53 19.33
C SER A 245 7.32 -8.10 19.73
N PRO A 246 6.31 -7.23 20.02
CA PRO A 246 6.55 -5.81 20.28
C PRO A 246 7.36 -5.58 21.58
N ALA A 247 8.59 -5.09 21.45
CA ALA A 247 9.50 -4.87 22.59
C ALA A 247 9.48 -3.45 23.18
N PHE A 248 8.82 -2.48 22.53
CA PHE A 248 8.81 -1.09 22.98
C PHE A 248 8.09 -0.93 24.33
N ALA A 249 8.54 -0.05 25.22
CA ALA A 249 7.93 0.09 26.54
C ALA A 249 6.52 0.71 26.46
N ARG A 250 6.36 1.77 25.67
CA ARG A 250 5.12 2.53 25.51
C ARG A 250 5.09 3.26 24.16
N ALA A 251 3.92 3.51 23.60
CA ALA A 251 3.78 4.57 22.61
C ALA A 251 3.84 5.94 23.32
N GLU A 252 4.65 6.84 22.80
CA GLU A 252 4.85 8.19 23.30
C GLU A 252 4.14 9.18 22.38
N GLY A 253 3.01 9.67 22.87
CA GLY A 253 2.18 10.65 22.19
C GLY A 253 1.00 11.00 23.08
N ARG A 254 0.43 12.17 22.84
CA ARG A 254 -0.83 12.58 23.45
C ARG A 254 -1.87 12.71 22.35
N LEU A 255 -3.04 12.12 22.57
CA LEU A 255 -4.15 12.38 21.68
C LEU A 255 -4.65 13.80 21.97
N GLU A 256 -4.71 14.63 20.94
CA GLU A 256 -5.19 15.99 21.05
C GLU A 256 -6.14 16.27 19.89
N ALA A 257 -7.29 16.83 20.24
CA ALA A 257 -8.15 17.45 19.25
C ALA A 257 -7.72 18.94 19.20
N GLY A 258 -6.60 19.21 18.55
CA GLY A 258 -6.05 20.56 18.35
C GLY A 258 -6.24 21.02 16.90
N GLY A 259 -6.06 22.31 16.66
CA GLY A 259 -6.00 22.89 15.31
C GLY A 259 -7.34 23.34 14.70
N GLU A 260 -7.24 24.22 13.72
CA GLU A 260 -8.35 24.59 12.84
C GLU A 260 -8.64 23.45 11.86
N ILE A 261 -9.93 23.14 11.68
CA ILE A 261 -10.38 22.12 10.73
C ILE A 261 -10.54 22.78 9.35
N PRO A 262 -9.90 22.26 8.29
CA PRO A 262 -10.11 22.76 6.93
C PRO A 262 -11.57 22.53 6.53
N SER A 263 -12.15 23.42 5.73
CA SER A 263 -13.50 23.20 5.21
C SER A 263 -13.55 21.99 4.29
N VAL A 264 -14.70 21.32 4.21
CA VAL A 264 -14.90 20.16 3.31
C VAL A 264 -14.54 20.49 1.86
N GLN A 265 -14.80 21.72 1.39
CA GLN A 265 -14.43 22.16 0.05
C GLN A 265 -12.91 22.28 -0.12
N GLN A 266 -12.15 22.63 0.92
CA GLN A 266 -10.69 22.64 0.88
C GLN A 266 -10.14 21.23 0.69
N VAL A 267 -10.69 20.25 1.41
CA VAL A 267 -10.31 18.84 1.31
C VAL A 267 -10.68 18.27 -0.07
N PHE A 268 -11.90 18.53 -0.56
CA PHE A 268 -12.35 18.05 -1.88
C PHE A 268 -11.52 18.58 -3.06
N ARG A 269 -10.92 19.77 -2.95
CA ARG A 269 -10.01 20.27 -4.00
C ARG A 269 -8.74 19.43 -4.16
N LEU A 270 -8.40 18.60 -3.17
CA LEU A 270 -7.23 17.73 -3.19
C LEU A 270 -7.54 16.32 -3.70
N LEU A 271 -8.76 16.07 -4.19
CA LEU A 271 -9.15 14.76 -4.74
C LEU A 271 -8.15 14.24 -5.80
N GLU A 272 -7.65 15.11 -6.68
CA GLU A 272 -6.70 14.75 -7.74
C GLU A 272 -5.30 14.38 -7.19
N GLN A 273 -5.04 14.66 -5.92
CA GLN A 273 -3.81 14.26 -5.23
C GLN A 273 -3.89 12.83 -4.69
N ASN A 274 -5.09 12.27 -4.56
CA ASN A 274 -5.25 10.87 -4.21
C ASN A 274 -4.53 9.98 -5.27
N PRO A 275 -3.59 9.10 -4.87
CA PRO A 275 -2.87 8.25 -5.82
C PRO A 275 -3.76 7.36 -6.66
N GLU A 276 -4.85 6.82 -6.11
CA GLU A 276 -5.79 5.95 -6.84
C GLU A 276 -6.55 6.72 -7.92
N VAL A 277 -6.88 7.99 -7.68
CA VAL A 277 -7.51 8.87 -8.69
C VAL A 277 -6.49 9.28 -9.75
N ALA A 278 -5.31 9.72 -9.35
CA ALA A 278 -4.28 10.21 -10.26
C ALA A 278 -3.76 9.14 -11.22
N ARG A 279 -3.67 7.88 -10.74
CA ARG A 279 -3.28 6.70 -11.53
C ARG A 279 -4.10 6.54 -12.81
N TRP A 280 -5.39 6.93 -12.78
CA TRP A 280 -6.28 6.76 -13.93
C TRP A 280 -5.80 7.47 -15.20
N THR A 281 -5.06 8.58 -15.06
CA THR A 281 -4.46 9.25 -16.23
C THR A 281 -3.52 8.30 -16.98
N THR A 282 -2.66 7.59 -16.26
CA THR A 282 -1.72 6.59 -16.81
C THR A 282 -2.46 5.35 -17.31
N GLU A 283 -3.50 4.91 -16.58
CA GLU A 283 -4.29 3.72 -16.95
C GLU A 283 -5.00 3.93 -18.29
N MET A 284 -5.60 5.10 -18.49
CA MET A 284 -6.25 5.45 -19.75
C MET A 284 -5.23 5.56 -20.90
N GLN A 285 -4.05 6.12 -20.67
CA GLN A 285 -2.97 6.11 -21.65
C GLN A 285 -2.52 4.69 -22.02
N ARG A 286 -2.44 3.80 -21.02
CA ARG A 286 -2.08 2.38 -21.18
C ARG A 286 -3.11 1.64 -22.03
N ARG A 287 -4.41 1.78 -21.75
CA ARG A 287 -5.48 1.17 -22.56
C ARG A 287 -5.49 1.68 -24.00
N GLN A 288 -5.29 2.98 -24.20
CA GLN A 288 -5.13 3.55 -25.55
C GLN A 288 -3.90 2.98 -26.28
N ALA A 289 -2.79 2.75 -25.56
CA ALA A 289 -1.60 2.11 -26.13
C ALA A 289 -1.87 0.64 -26.52
N VAL A 290 -2.66 -0.10 -25.72
CA VAL A 290 -3.10 -1.46 -26.05
C VAL A 290 -3.94 -1.45 -27.32
N VAL A 291 -4.91 -0.55 -27.48
CA VAL A 291 -5.69 -0.43 -28.75
C VAL A 291 -4.76 -0.20 -29.95
N ARG A 292 -3.73 0.63 -29.81
CA ARG A 292 -2.75 0.86 -30.89
C ARG A 292 -1.91 -0.40 -31.16
N LEU A 293 -1.51 -1.14 -30.14
CA LEU A 293 -0.79 -2.41 -30.28
C LEU A 293 -1.63 -3.47 -30.99
N GLU A 294 -2.90 -3.65 -30.60
CA GLU A 294 -3.80 -4.62 -31.23
C GLU A 294 -4.02 -4.32 -32.72
N LYS A 295 -4.09 -3.03 -33.08
CA LYS A 295 -4.12 -2.60 -34.50
C LYS A 295 -2.83 -2.96 -35.25
N ARG A 296 -1.67 -3.01 -34.59
CA ARG A 296 -0.39 -3.40 -35.22
C ARG A 296 -0.20 -4.90 -35.33
N LYS A 297 -0.80 -5.69 -34.44
CA LYS A 297 -0.83 -7.15 -34.55
C LYS A 297 -1.55 -7.65 -35.81
N ALA A 298 -2.38 -6.82 -36.45
CA ALA A 298 -3.00 -7.13 -37.73
C ALA A 298 -2.01 -7.13 -38.91
N ILE A 299 -0.79 -6.59 -38.75
CA ILE A 299 0.25 -6.59 -39.77
C ILE A 299 1.10 -7.85 -39.58
N PRO A 300 1.25 -8.70 -40.62
CA PRO A 300 1.96 -9.97 -40.49
C PRO A 300 3.46 -9.76 -40.34
N ASP A 301 4.14 -10.81 -39.84
CA ASP A 301 5.59 -10.85 -39.72
C ASP A 301 6.23 -11.58 -40.88
N LEU A 302 7.45 -11.16 -41.24
CA LEU A 302 8.26 -11.82 -42.25
C LEU A 302 9.28 -12.72 -41.55
N THR A 303 9.21 -14.02 -41.78
CA THR A 303 10.28 -14.93 -41.38
C THR A 303 11.25 -15.08 -42.54
N ILE A 304 12.51 -14.75 -42.31
CA ILE A 304 13.59 -15.01 -43.28
C ILE A 304 14.46 -16.11 -42.69
N GLY A 305 14.78 -17.10 -43.50
CA GLY A 305 15.64 -18.19 -43.08
C GLY A 305 16.51 -18.71 -44.20
N GLY A 306 17.58 -19.37 -43.82
CA GLY A 306 18.44 -20.08 -44.74
C GLY A 306 19.01 -21.32 -44.07
N GLY A 307 19.43 -22.28 -44.87
CA GLY A 307 19.94 -23.54 -44.35
C GLY A 307 20.93 -24.19 -45.29
N TYR A 308 21.77 -25.03 -44.70
CA TYR A 308 22.63 -25.95 -45.42
C TYR A 308 21.96 -27.33 -45.44
N LYS A 309 21.88 -27.90 -46.63
CA LYS A 309 21.32 -29.22 -46.89
C LYS A 309 22.44 -30.14 -47.34
N ARG A 310 22.48 -31.34 -46.76
CA ARG A 310 23.37 -32.42 -47.18
C ARG A 310 22.55 -33.65 -47.48
N GLU A 311 22.74 -34.20 -48.66
CA GLU A 311 22.11 -35.42 -49.11
C GLU A 311 23.17 -36.52 -49.24
N ASP A 312 23.07 -37.56 -48.42
CA ASP A 312 23.92 -38.75 -48.47
C ASP A 312 23.11 -39.90 -49.12
N ALA A 313 23.32 -40.12 -50.42
CA ALA A 313 22.74 -41.23 -51.18
C ALA A 313 23.71 -42.42 -51.23
N ARG A 314 23.20 -43.64 -51.00
CA ARG A 314 24.04 -44.84 -50.88
C ARG A 314 24.66 -45.23 -52.24
N GLY A 315 25.92 -44.87 -52.45
CA GLY A 315 26.71 -45.20 -53.66
C GLY A 315 27.17 -44.01 -54.49
N GLU A 316 26.84 -42.78 -54.06
CA GLU A 316 27.27 -41.51 -54.69
C GLU A 316 27.99 -40.62 -53.66
N ASP A 317 28.75 -39.62 -54.13
CA ASP A 317 29.34 -38.61 -53.26
C ASP A 317 28.23 -37.74 -52.66
N ALA A 318 28.38 -37.35 -51.40
CA ALA A 318 27.45 -36.47 -50.71
C ALA A 318 27.22 -35.17 -51.49
N ALA A 319 25.96 -34.81 -51.73
CA ALA A 319 25.61 -33.56 -52.37
C ALA A 319 25.30 -32.47 -51.34
N ASP A 320 26.03 -31.36 -51.45
CA ASP A 320 25.90 -30.20 -50.57
C ASP A 320 25.06 -29.10 -51.27
N GLY A 321 24.13 -28.49 -50.54
CA GLY A 321 23.28 -27.42 -51.03
C GLY A 321 23.02 -26.34 -50.00
N PHE A 322 22.66 -25.15 -50.47
CA PHE A 322 22.20 -24.03 -49.65
C PHE A 322 20.80 -23.62 -50.07
N ALA A 323 19.94 -23.36 -49.09
CA ALA A 323 18.60 -22.85 -49.29
C ALA A 323 18.46 -21.49 -48.60
N VAL A 324 17.73 -20.57 -49.24
CA VAL A 324 17.28 -19.32 -48.63
C VAL A 324 15.80 -19.18 -48.94
N GLY A 325 15.02 -18.86 -47.92
CA GLY A 325 13.57 -18.73 -48.03
C GLY A 325 13.04 -17.57 -47.19
N ALA A 326 11.90 -17.06 -47.59
CA ALA A 326 11.13 -16.11 -46.81
C ALA A 326 9.68 -16.59 -46.76
N SER A 327 9.06 -16.50 -45.59
CA SER A 327 7.66 -16.86 -45.38
C SER A 327 6.94 -15.75 -44.61
N MET A 328 5.70 -15.48 -45.00
CA MET A 328 4.87 -14.47 -44.35
C MET A 328 3.40 -14.92 -44.42
N PRO A 329 2.68 -14.95 -43.29
CA PRO A 329 1.26 -15.24 -43.32
C PRO A 329 0.49 -14.09 -43.98
N ILE A 330 -0.49 -14.41 -44.83
CA ILE A 330 -1.37 -13.40 -45.45
C ILE A 330 -2.69 -13.36 -44.66
N PRO A 331 -2.98 -12.29 -43.90
CA PRO A 331 -4.14 -12.25 -43.01
C PRO A 331 -5.44 -11.96 -43.78
N ILE A 332 -6.03 -13.01 -44.37
CA ILE A 332 -7.30 -12.92 -45.10
C ILE A 332 -8.50 -12.92 -44.14
N PHE A 333 -8.55 -13.92 -43.25
CA PHE A 333 -9.67 -14.14 -42.33
C PHE A 333 -9.43 -13.55 -40.94
N ASP A 334 -8.23 -13.76 -40.40
CA ASP A 334 -7.82 -13.23 -39.10
C ASP A 334 -6.93 -12.01 -39.30
N ARG A 335 -7.50 -10.83 -39.08
CA ARG A 335 -6.82 -9.53 -39.04
C ARG A 335 -6.79 -8.97 -37.63
N ASN A 336 -6.90 -9.84 -36.62
CA ASN A 336 -7.07 -9.48 -35.22
C ASN A 336 -8.30 -8.59 -34.95
N GLN A 337 -9.36 -8.71 -35.76
CA GLN A 337 -10.56 -7.87 -35.64
C GLN A 337 -11.28 -8.02 -34.28
N GLY A 338 -11.16 -9.20 -33.66
CA GLY A 338 -11.69 -9.48 -32.32
C GLY A 338 -10.92 -8.72 -31.24
N GLY A 339 -9.59 -8.88 -31.19
CA GLY A 339 -8.73 -8.20 -30.21
C GLY A 339 -8.77 -6.66 -30.32
N ILE A 340 -8.93 -6.13 -31.53
CA ILE A 340 -9.13 -4.69 -31.74
C ILE A 340 -10.47 -4.23 -31.13
N LYS A 341 -11.57 -4.97 -31.33
CA LYS A 341 -12.87 -4.63 -30.74
C LYS A 341 -12.86 -4.77 -29.22
N GLU A 342 -12.25 -5.85 -28.70
CA GLU A 342 -12.10 -6.08 -27.27
C GLU A 342 -11.35 -4.92 -26.59
N SER A 343 -10.19 -4.53 -27.12
CA SER A 343 -9.41 -3.41 -26.57
C SER A 343 -10.14 -2.06 -26.64
N GLN A 344 -10.99 -1.84 -27.64
CA GLN A 344 -11.85 -0.64 -27.71
C GLN A 344 -12.94 -0.66 -26.64
N TYR A 345 -13.57 -1.81 -26.38
CA TYR A 345 -14.52 -1.94 -25.29
C TYR A 345 -13.85 -1.83 -23.92
N ASP A 346 -12.62 -2.33 -23.77
CA ASP A 346 -11.85 -2.17 -22.54
C ASP A 346 -11.46 -0.71 -22.27
N LEU A 347 -11.17 0.05 -23.33
CA LEU A 347 -10.96 1.50 -23.24
C LEU A 347 -12.24 2.21 -22.75
N ALA A 348 -13.39 1.93 -23.35
CA ALA A 348 -14.67 2.50 -22.89
C ALA A 348 -15.05 2.06 -21.47
N ARG A 349 -14.74 0.82 -21.09
CA ARG A 349 -14.88 0.32 -19.71
C ARG A 349 -14.00 1.12 -18.74
N GLY A 350 -12.85 1.62 -19.19
CA GLY A 350 -11.93 2.42 -18.39
C GLY A 350 -12.51 3.75 -17.97
N ASP A 351 -13.22 4.42 -18.87
CA ASP A 351 -13.91 5.68 -18.56
C ASP A 351 -14.92 5.47 -17.41
N GLU A 352 -15.68 4.37 -17.46
CA GLU A 352 -16.63 4.02 -16.39
C GLU A 352 -15.96 3.70 -15.06
N GLN A 353 -14.87 2.93 -15.09
CA GLN A 353 -14.12 2.60 -13.88
C GLN A 353 -13.42 3.82 -13.27
N GLN A 354 -12.96 4.77 -14.09
CA GLN A 354 -12.42 6.05 -13.63
C GLN A 354 -13.51 6.87 -12.92
N ARG A 355 -14.70 6.99 -13.52
CA ARG A 355 -15.84 7.68 -12.89
C ARG A 355 -16.24 7.03 -11.58
N ALA A 356 -16.32 5.71 -11.54
CA ALA A 356 -16.63 4.94 -10.34
C ALA A 356 -15.59 5.14 -9.23
N THR A 357 -14.30 5.10 -9.58
CA THR A 357 -13.21 5.35 -8.61
C THR A 357 -13.26 6.76 -8.04
N ARG A 358 -13.47 7.77 -8.90
CA ARG A 358 -13.61 9.16 -8.47
C ARG A 358 -14.78 9.33 -7.50
N ALA A 359 -15.94 8.74 -7.81
CA ALA A 359 -17.12 8.79 -6.95
C ALA A 359 -16.87 8.09 -5.61
N ARG A 360 -16.25 6.91 -5.61
CA ARG A 360 -15.89 6.17 -4.39
C ARG A 360 -14.96 6.98 -3.48
N VAL A 361 -13.86 7.51 -4.02
CA VAL A 361 -12.88 8.28 -3.22
C VAL A 361 -13.51 9.58 -2.70
N LEU A 362 -14.38 10.24 -3.47
CA LEU A 362 -15.14 11.39 -2.99
C LEU A 362 -16.02 11.04 -1.78
N THR A 363 -16.72 9.90 -1.83
CA THR A 363 -17.52 9.40 -0.71
C THR A 363 -16.64 9.07 0.50
N GLU A 364 -15.51 8.38 0.30
CA GLU A 364 -14.56 8.07 1.39
C GLU A 364 -14.04 9.34 2.08
N ILE A 365 -13.74 10.39 1.32
CA ILE A 365 -13.34 11.70 1.88
C ILE A 365 -14.49 12.33 2.66
N ALA A 366 -15.71 12.30 2.13
CA ALA A 366 -16.89 12.85 2.80
C ALA A 366 -17.16 12.13 4.13
N ASP A 367 -17.12 10.80 4.12
CA ASP A 367 -17.34 9.96 5.31
C ASP A 367 -16.26 10.21 6.37
N ALA A 368 -14.99 10.25 5.97
CA ALA A 368 -13.89 10.55 6.89
C ALA A 368 -13.99 11.96 7.47
N TYR A 369 -14.41 12.94 6.67
CA TYR A 369 -14.63 14.31 7.11
C TYR A 369 -15.78 14.42 8.13
N GLU A 370 -16.92 13.80 7.86
CA GLU A 370 -18.05 13.78 8.79
C GLU A 370 -17.72 13.03 10.08
N ALA A 371 -16.97 11.92 9.99
CA ALA A 371 -16.48 11.20 11.17
C ALA A 371 -15.57 12.09 12.03
N MET A 372 -14.62 12.80 11.42
CA MET A 372 -13.75 13.75 12.11
C MET A 372 -14.57 14.88 12.78
N ALA A 373 -15.49 15.52 12.05
CA ALA A 373 -16.30 16.62 12.56
C ALA A 373 -17.21 16.19 13.72
N SER A 374 -17.86 15.04 13.59
CA SER A 374 -18.71 14.45 14.64
C SER A 374 -17.90 14.07 15.89
N ALA A 375 -16.76 13.41 15.72
CA ALA A 375 -15.87 13.04 16.83
C ALA A 375 -15.35 14.28 17.57
N ARG A 376 -14.98 15.33 16.83
CA ARG A 376 -14.58 16.63 17.39
C ARG A 376 -15.67 17.27 18.24
N ALA A 377 -16.89 17.34 17.71
CA ALA A 377 -18.02 17.93 18.41
C ALA A 377 -18.37 17.16 19.69
N ARG A 378 -18.40 15.82 19.62
CA ARG A 378 -18.61 14.94 20.78
C ARG A 378 -17.53 15.15 21.84
N TRP A 379 -16.26 15.14 21.45
CA TRP A 379 -15.15 15.40 22.36
C TRP A 379 -15.28 16.77 23.03
N GLY A 380 -15.69 17.80 22.30
CA GLY A 380 -15.94 19.14 22.84
C GLY A 380 -16.96 19.14 23.97
N ILE A 381 -18.16 18.60 23.72
CA ILE A 381 -19.26 18.51 24.70
C ILE A 381 -18.83 17.71 25.93
N LEU A 382 -18.16 16.56 25.72
CA LEU A 382 -17.70 15.69 26.81
C LEU A 382 -16.66 16.40 27.68
N THR A 383 -15.74 17.14 27.06
CA THR A 383 -14.65 17.85 27.75
C THR A 383 -15.14 19.07 28.51
N THR A 384 -16.04 19.87 27.93
CA THR A 384 -16.45 21.16 28.52
C THR A 384 -17.59 21.04 29.52
N SER A 385 -18.45 20.02 29.38
CA SER A 385 -19.71 19.95 30.13
C SER A 385 -19.89 18.63 30.86
N VAL A 386 -19.82 17.48 30.18
CA VAL A 386 -20.22 16.20 30.76
C VAL A 386 -19.22 15.69 31.81
N VAL A 387 -17.92 15.62 31.47
CA VAL A 387 -16.89 15.11 32.39
C VAL A 387 -16.73 15.99 33.63
N PRO A 388 -16.68 17.34 33.53
CA PRO A 388 -16.60 18.20 34.71
C PRO A 388 -17.81 18.05 35.65
N GLU A 389 -19.04 18.05 35.12
CA GLU A 389 -20.25 17.94 35.95
C GLU A 389 -20.39 16.54 36.58
N ALA A 390 -20.10 15.48 35.82
CA ALA A 390 -20.05 14.13 36.39
C ALA A 390 -19.01 14.04 37.51
N THR A 391 -17.82 14.64 37.34
CA THR A 391 -16.74 14.61 38.34
C THR A 391 -17.18 15.32 39.62
N LYS A 392 -17.78 16.51 39.52
CA LYS A 392 -18.34 17.22 40.68
C LYS A 392 -19.43 16.41 41.39
N ALA A 393 -20.34 15.79 40.62
CA ALA A 393 -21.40 14.97 41.19
C ALA A 393 -20.83 13.79 41.99
N PHE A 394 -19.79 13.13 41.47
CA PHE A 394 -19.09 12.06 42.19
C PHE A 394 -18.39 12.56 43.46
N GLU A 395 -17.71 13.71 43.41
CA GLU A 395 -17.07 14.31 44.58
C GLU A 395 -18.09 14.62 45.69
N VAL A 396 -19.23 15.23 45.34
CA VAL A 396 -20.32 15.52 46.27
C VAL A 396 -20.94 14.25 46.84
N ALA A 397 -21.22 13.25 45.99
CA ALA A 397 -21.77 11.97 46.42
C ALA A 397 -20.83 11.24 47.38
N SER A 398 -19.54 11.18 47.04
CA SER A 398 -18.50 10.54 47.86
C SER A 398 -18.36 11.20 49.23
N ALA A 399 -18.32 12.54 49.27
CA ALA A 399 -18.28 13.30 50.53
C ALA A 399 -19.54 13.05 51.38
N GLY A 400 -20.74 13.16 50.78
CA GLY A 400 -21.99 12.92 51.49
C GLY A 400 -22.14 11.49 52.01
N TYR A 401 -21.62 10.49 51.30
CA TYR A 401 -21.61 9.11 51.78
C TYR A 401 -20.68 8.93 52.98
N SER A 402 -19.50 9.54 52.96
CA SER A 402 -18.57 9.50 54.11
C SER A 402 -19.20 10.07 55.39
N GLU A 403 -20.07 11.08 55.24
CA GLU A 403 -20.85 11.69 56.34
C GLU A 403 -22.17 10.94 56.66
N GLY A 404 -22.52 9.90 55.90
CA GLY A 404 -23.77 9.15 56.06
C GLY A 404 -25.03 9.89 55.59
N LYS A 405 -24.87 10.97 54.82
CA LYS A 405 -25.96 11.80 54.28
C LYS A 405 -26.47 11.31 52.91
N ILE A 406 -25.66 10.55 52.18
CA ILE A 406 -25.99 10.03 50.85
C ILE A 406 -25.86 8.49 50.87
N PRO A 407 -26.84 7.75 50.29
CA PRO A 407 -26.75 6.30 50.12
C PRO A 407 -25.55 5.86 49.24
N TYR A 408 -24.97 4.70 49.55
CA TYR A 408 -23.86 4.13 48.75
C TYR A 408 -24.21 3.95 47.26
N LEU A 409 -25.46 3.63 46.94
CA LEU A 409 -25.91 3.46 45.56
C LEU A 409 -25.71 4.72 44.72
N ASP A 410 -25.92 5.90 45.28
CA ASP A 410 -25.76 7.16 44.56
C ASP A 410 -24.28 7.46 44.30
N VAL A 411 -23.38 7.03 45.20
CA VAL A 411 -21.93 7.09 44.97
C VAL A 411 -21.51 6.18 43.83
N LEU A 412 -22.03 4.94 43.82
CA LEU A 412 -21.74 3.96 42.79
C LEU A 412 -22.24 4.43 41.41
N ASP A 413 -23.44 5.00 41.36
CA ASP A 413 -24.01 5.55 40.12
C ASP A 413 -23.20 6.76 39.62
N ALA A 414 -22.82 7.67 40.53
CA ALA A 414 -21.96 8.81 40.19
C ALA A 414 -20.57 8.36 39.70
N GLN A 415 -19.98 7.33 40.33
CA GLN A 415 -18.69 6.76 39.92
C GLN A 415 -18.76 6.19 38.51
N ARG A 416 -19.79 5.37 38.22
CA ARG A 416 -20.03 4.80 36.90
C ARG A 416 -20.26 5.87 35.85
N THR A 417 -21.00 6.93 36.20
CA THR A 417 -21.25 8.07 35.32
C THR A 417 -19.95 8.79 34.93
N VAL A 418 -19.06 9.07 35.90
CA VAL A 418 -17.73 9.67 35.61
C VAL A 418 -16.89 8.76 34.74
N PHE A 419 -16.84 7.47 35.06
CA PHE A 419 -16.07 6.49 34.29
C PHE A 419 -16.54 6.45 32.83
N HIS A 420 -17.84 6.27 32.61
CA HIS A 420 -18.43 6.20 31.29
C HIS A 420 -18.18 7.50 30.51
N ALA A 421 -18.35 8.66 31.13
CA ALA A 421 -18.08 9.95 30.49
C ALA A 421 -16.61 10.09 30.06
N ARG A 422 -15.65 9.66 30.90
CA ARG A 422 -14.22 9.69 30.57
C ARG A 422 -13.85 8.70 29.46
N LEU A 423 -14.46 7.51 29.45
CA LEU A 423 -14.28 6.55 28.37
C LEU A 423 -14.81 7.11 27.04
N GLN A 424 -16.03 7.65 27.02
CA GLN A 424 -16.59 8.28 25.83
C GLN A 424 -15.73 9.44 25.34
N GLN A 425 -15.15 10.23 26.25
CA GLN A 425 -14.24 11.32 25.90
C GLN A 425 -12.98 10.80 25.19
N LEU A 426 -12.38 9.73 25.73
CA LEU A 426 -11.20 9.09 25.14
C LEU A 426 -11.51 8.46 23.78
N ASP A 427 -12.65 7.76 23.67
CA ASP A 427 -13.08 7.11 22.43
C ASP A 427 -13.34 8.16 21.34
N ALA A 428 -14.04 9.27 21.65
CA ALA A 428 -14.25 10.38 20.72
C ALA A 428 -12.93 11.02 20.25
N LEU A 429 -11.94 11.10 21.13
CA LEU A 429 -10.63 11.66 20.81
C LEU A 429 -9.80 10.73 19.91
N ALA A 430 -9.87 9.41 20.15
CA ALA A 430 -9.22 8.40 19.31
C ALA A 430 -9.88 8.32 17.92
N GLU A 431 -11.22 8.39 17.86
CA GLU A 431 -11.99 8.47 16.61
C GLU A 431 -11.60 9.72 15.80
N TYR A 432 -11.47 10.87 16.44
CA TYR A 432 -11.02 12.11 15.80
C TYR A 432 -9.63 11.94 15.18
N ALA A 433 -8.66 11.45 15.95
CA ALA A 433 -7.28 11.28 15.47
C ALA A 433 -7.17 10.24 14.35
N ALA A 434 -7.97 9.17 14.39
CA ALA A 434 -8.05 8.19 13.31
C ALA A 434 -8.65 8.79 12.03
N ALA A 435 -9.74 9.55 12.14
CA ALA A 435 -10.37 10.20 11.01
C ALA A 435 -9.48 11.28 10.37
N VAL A 436 -8.69 12.01 11.18
CA VAL A 436 -7.63 12.90 10.69
C VAL A 436 -6.63 12.13 9.82
N ALA A 437 -6.12 11.00 10.31
CA ALA A 437 -5.19 10.17 9.55
C ALA A 437 -5.82 9.65 8.24
N ASP A 438 -7.10 9.25 8.26
CA ASP A 438 -7.82 8.80 7.07
C ASP A 438 -7.94 9.93 6.01
N ILE A 439 -8.27 11.15 6.43
CA ILE A 439 -8.32 12.31 5.51
C ILE A 439 -6.95 12.60 4.93
N GLU A 440 -5.91 12.67 5.75
CA GLU A 440 -4.53 12.92 5.31
C GLU A 440 -4.08 11.86 4.31
N GLY A 441 -4.37 10.59 4.58
CA GLY A 441 -4.12 9.47 3.67
C GLY A 441 -4.87 9.60 2.35
N LEU A 442 -6.15 9.96 2.37
CA LEU A 442 -6.96 10.11 1.16
C LEU A 442 -6.50 11.27 0.27
N VAL A 443 -6.02 12.37 0.85
CA VAL A 443 -5.55 13.54 0.08
C VAL A 443 -4.04 13.54 -0.16
N GLY A 444 -3.30 12.67 0.50
CA GLY A 444 -1.85 12.54 0.37
C GLY A 444 -1.05 13.72 0.93
N GLN A 445 -1.63 14.52 1.83
CA GLN A 445 -0.99 15.67 2.51
C GLN A 445 -1.49 15.82 3.94
N SER A 446 -0.69 16.42 4.82
CA SER A 446 -1.11 16.68 6.20
C SER A 446 -2.12 17.83 6.28
N ILE A 447 -3.06 17.77 7.22
CA ILE A 447 -4.04 18.84 7.43
C ILE A 447 -3.36 20.17 7.78
N GLU A 448 -2.26 20.13 8.54
CA GLU A 448 -1.46 21.31 8.85
C GLU A 448 -0.92 22.00 7.59
N SER A 449 -0.45 21.22 6.61
CA SER A 449 0.06 21.75 5.34
C SER A 449 -1.06 22.38 4.50
N ILE A 450 -2.26 21.78 4.51
CA ILE A 450 -3.45 22.32 3.81
C ILE A 450 -3.79 23.72 4.35
N MET A 451 -3.63 23.94 5.65
CA MET A 451 -3.89 25.22 6.30
C MET A 451 -2.79 26.26 6.03
N GLN A 452 -1.52 25.85 5.97
CA GLN A 452 -0.40 26.77 5.70
C GLN A 452 -0.40 27.34 4.28
N ILE A 453 -0.89 26.60 3.28
CA ILE A 453 -1.00 27.06 1.87
C ILE A 453 -1.83 28.37 1.76
N LYS A 454 -2.75 28.62 2.70
CA LYS A 454 -3.54 29.85 2.74
C LYS A 454 -2.75 31.06 3.27
N SER A 455 -1.80 30.88 4.19
CA SER A 455 -1.01 31.98 4.76
C SER A 455 -0.14 32.71 3.72
N THR A 456 0.28 31.99 2.67
CA THR A 456 1.06 32.54 1.55
C THR A 456 0.23 33.09 0.40
N THR A 457 -1.08 32.80 0.34
CA THR A 457 -1.94 33.14 -0.82
C THR A 457 -3.00 34.21 -0.48
N GLN A 458 -2.85 34.91 0.64
CA GLN A 458 -3.65 36.10 0.93
C GLN A 458 -2.88 37.30 0.37
N PRO A 459 -3.30 37.93 -0.75
CA PRO A 459 -2.62 39.10 -1.25
C PRO A 459 -2.67 40.19 -0.18
N ALA A 460 -1.53 40.85 0.02
CA ALA A 460 -1.38 42.04 0.84
C ALA A 460 -2.27 43.17 0.29
N ALA A 461 -3.57 43.10 0.58
CA ALA A 461 -4.51 44.20 0.38
C ALA A 461 -4.51 45.07 1.64
N THR A 462 -3.38 45.71 1.93
CA THR A 462 -3.32 46.88 2.81
C THR A 462 -2.06 47.66 2.48
N LEU A 463 -2.21 48.72 1.69
CA LEU A 463 -1.46 49.99 1.73
C LEU A 463 -1.86 50.81 0.50
N ALA A 464 -3.01 51.48 0.60
CA ALA A 464 -3.35 52.63 -0.24
C ALA A 464 -4.30 53.53 0.54
N SER A 465 -3.75 54.17 1.58
CA SER A 465 -4.34 55.35 2.22
C SER A 465 -3.23 56.21 2.78
N GLN A 466 -2.38 56.72 1.87
CA GLN A 466 -1.70 58.00 2.00
C GLN A 466 -1.52 58.58 0.59
N GLU A 467 -2.24 59.67 0.36
CA GLU A 467 -2.03 60.77 -0.61
C GLU A 467 -3.38 61.20 -1.23
N GLN A 468 -4.12 62.01 -0.48
CA GLN A 468 -4.48 63.39 -0.84
C GLN A 468 -5.17 64.09 0.32
#